data_AF-A0A950CH20-F1
#
_entry.id   AF-A0A950CH20-F1
#
_cell.length_a   1.000
_cell.length_b   1.000
_cell.length_c   1.000
_cell.angle_alpha   90.00
_cell.angle_beta   90.00
_cell.angle_gamma   90.00
#
_symmetry.space_group_name_H-M   'P 1'
#
loop_
_entity.id
_entity.type
_entity.pdbx_description
1 polymer ?
#
loop_
_entity_poly.entity_id
_entity_poly.type
_entity_poly.pdbx_seq_one_letter_code
_entity_poly.pdbx_strand_id
1 'polypeptide(L)'
;MSCSSHDTAYFEAQGVPTANVATTEFREAGRIQYANLGYPSYDIVFIPHPIFPLTEEETFAKADAVIEQIVKRLTEDQSPR
;
A
#
# COMPACT_ATOMS: atom_id res chain seq x y z
N MET A 1 3.31 -9.74 -2.52
CA MET A 1 3.91 -8.41 -2.25
C MET A 1 5.02 -8.05 -3.24
N SER A 2 5.93 -8.96 -3.63
CA SER A 2 7.03 -8.60 -4.56
C SER A 2 6.57 -7.92 -5.85
N CYS A 3 5.61 -8.49 -6.60
CA CYS A 3 5.14 -7.87 -7.85
C CYS A 3 4.46 -6.51 -7.60
N SER A 4 3.61 -6.41 -6.58
CA SER A 4 2.90 -5.18 -6.27
C SER A 4 3.85 -4.04 -5.86
N SER A 5 4.98 -4.33 -5.22
CA SER A 5 6.01 -3.32 -4.92
C SER A 5 6.73 -2.81 -6.17
N HIS A 6 6.97 -3.67 -7.15
CA HIS A 6 7.57 -3.28 -8.44
C HIS A 6 6.60 -2.43 -9.27
N ASP A 7 5.32 -2.78 -9.32
CA ASP A 7 4.29 -2.00 -10.02
C ASP A 7 4.19 -0.59 -9.43
N THR A 8 4.14 -0.49 -8.09
CA THR A 8 4.20 0.80 -7.39
C THR A 8 5.43 1.61 -7.81
N ALA A 9 6.63 1.04 -7.69
CA ALA A 9 7.88 1.74 -8.01
C ALA A 9 7.93 2.21 -9.48
N TYR A 10 7.35 1.43 -10.39
CA TYR A 10 7.26 1.77 -11.81
C TYR A 10 6.36 2.98 -12.07
N PHE A 11 5.17 3.02 -11.48
CA PHE A 11 4.22 4.13 -11.67
C PHE A 11 4.68 5.41 -10.96
N GLU A 12 5.20 5.31 -9.74
CA GLU A 12 5.74 6.45 -8.99
C GLU A 12 6.91 7.10 -9.75
N ALA A 13 7.77 6.30 -10.40
CA ALA A 13 8.88 6.81 -11.23
C ALA A 13 8.41 7.65 -12.42
N GLN A 14 7.14 7.50 -12.83
CA GLN A 14 6.52 8.23 -13.93
C GLN A 14 5.64 9.38 -13.45
N GLY A 15 5.65 9.68 -12.14
CA GLY A 15 4.79 10.69 -11.54
C GLY A 15 3.32 10.30 -11.50
N VAL A 16 3.02 8.98 -11.55
CA VAL A 16 1.66 8.46 -11.36
C VAL A 16 1.53 7.96 -9.92
N PRO A 17 0.74 8.64 -9.06
CA PRO A 17 0.57 8.25 -7.67
C PRO A 17 -0.02 6.85 -7.51
N THR A 18 0.43 6.12 -6.50
CA THR A 18 -0.02 4.77 -6.19
C THR A 18 -0.33 4.57 -4.71
N ALA A 19 -1.28 3.68 -4.41
CA ALA A 19 -1.60 3.26 -3.06
C ALA A 19 -1.49 1.74 -2.94
N ASN A 20 -0.32 1.26 -2.53
CA ASN A 20 -0.12 -0.16 -2.25
C ASN A 20 -0.84 -0.54 -0.95
N VAL A 21 -1.61 -1.62 -0.97
CA VAL A 21 -2.32 -2.15 0.19
C VAL A 21 -1.77 -3.54 0.53
N ALA A 22 -1.38 -3.74 1.78
CA ALA A 22 -0.86 -5.02 2.27
C ALA A 22 -1.33 -5.30 3.70
N THR A 23 -1.14 -6.53 4.17
CA THR A 23 -1.47 -6.88 5.56
C THR A 23 -0.34 -6.50 6.51
N THR A 24 -0.66 -6.30 7.79
CA THR A 24 0.30 -5.86 8.83
C THR A 24 1.54 -6.75 8.96
N GLU A 25 1.42 -8.04 8.66
CA GLU A 25 2.44 -9.08 8.76
C GLU A 25 3.53 -8.91 7.70
N PHE A 26 3.20 -8.16 6.66
CA PHE A 26 4.08 -7.81 5.56
C PHE A 26 4.82 -6.48 5.80
N ARG A 27 4.63 -5.80 6.94
CA ARG A 27 5.18 -4.47 7.19
C ARG A 27 6.70 -4.39 7.01
N GLU A 28 7.45 -5.29 7.65
CA GLU A 28 8.90 -5.27 7.57
C GLU A 28 9.41 -5.67 6.17
N ALA A 29 8.82 -6.70 5.58
CA ALA A 29 9.17 -7.13 4.24
C ALA A 29 8.87 -6.03 3.19
N GLY A 30 7.80 -5.26 3.38
CA GLY A 30 7.45 -4.13 2.51
C GLY A 30 8.44 -2.99 2.64
N ARG A 31 8.81 -2.61 3.87
CA ARG A 31 9.84 -1.60 4.15
C ARG A 31 11.16 -1.95 3.47
N ILE A 32 11.63 -3.20 3.60
CA ILE A 32 12.86 -3.67 2.97
C ILE A 32 12.76 -3.64 1.44
N GLN A 33 11.64 -4.09 0.88
CA GLN A 33 11.43 -4.09 -0.57
C GLN A 33 11.45 -2.68 -1.16
N TYR A 34 10.71 -1.74 -0.60
CA TYR A 34 10.70 -0.38 -1.10
C TYR A 34 12.04 0.33 -0.92
N ALA A 35 12.75 0.09 0.19
CA ALA A 35 14.12 0.58 0.35
C ALA A 35 15.05 0.07 -0.76
N ASN A 36 14.98 -1.23 -1.09
CA ASN A 36 15.78 -1.81 -2.17
C ASN A 36 15.39 -1.31 -3.56
N LEU A 37 14.15 -0.86 -3.74
CA LEU A 37 13.65 -0.25 -4.98
C LEU A 37 13.93 1.25 -5.09
N GLY A 38 14.58 1.86 -4.10
CA GLY A 38 14.90 3.29 -4.10
C GLY A 38 13.80 4.20 -3.51
N TYR A 39 12.79 3.63 -2.86
CA TYR A 39 11.66 4.34 -2.26
C TYR A 39 11.57 4.11 -0.73
N PRO A 40 12.62 4.40 0.06
CA PRO A 40 12.66 4.08 1.49
C PRO A 40 11.58 4.80 2.33
N SER A 41 11.03 5.89 1.80
CA SER A 41 9.97 6.69 2.42
C SER A 41 8.57 6.33 1.92
N TYR A 42 8.42 5.33 1.05
CA TYR A 42 7.10 4.92 0.57
C TYR A 42 6.31 4.26 1.70
N ASP A 43 5.15 4.84 2.01
CA ASP A 43 4.26 4.38 3.06
C ASP A 43 3.16 3.49 2.48
N ILE A 44 3.11 2.24 2.90
CA ILE A 44 2.13 1.25 2.45
C ILE A 44 0.87 1.39 3.33
N VAL A 45 -0.30 1.28 2.71
CA VAL A 45 -1.57 1.16 3.44
C VAL A 45 -1.67 -0.24 4.04
N PHE A 46 -1.69 -0.33 5.37
CA PHE A 46 -1.75 -1.62 6.06
C PHE A 46 -3.13 -1.92 6.64
N ILE A 47 -3.62 -3.13 6.37
CA ILE A 47 -4.83 -3.68 6.98
C ILE A 47 -4.50 -4.90 7.86
N PRO A 48 -5.20 -5.15 8.98
CA PRO A 48 -4.92 -6.32 9.82
C PRO A 48 -5.27 -7.65 9.11
N HIS A 49 -4.47 -8.71 9.29
CA HIS A 49 -4.91 -10.07 8.97
C HIS A 49 -6.07 -10.54 9.87
N PRO A 50 -6.82 -11.58 9.46
CA PRO A 50 -6.78 -12.22 8.13
C PRO A 50 -7.50 -11.36 7.07
N ILE A 51 -7.20 -11.64 5.80
CA ILE A 51 -8.00 -11.16 4.65
C ILE A 51 -8.90 -12.27 4.13
N PHE A 52 -8.57 -13.52 4.46
CA PHE A 52 -9.40 -14.67 4.20
C PHE A 52 -9.20 -15.72 5.31
N PRO A 53 -10.26 -16.42 5.75
CA PRO A 53 -11.66 -16.20 5.39
C PRO A 53 -12.25 -14.99 6.11
N LEU A 54 -13.04 -14.20 5.40
CA LEU A 54 -13.88 -13.11 5.94
C LEU A 54 -15.25 -13.20 5.28
N THR A 55 -16.28 -12.76 5.98
CA THR A 55 -17.58 -12.47 5.36
C THR A 55 -17.48 -11.26 4.44
N GLU A 56 -18.51 -11.06 3.63
CA GLU A 56 -18.63 -9.87 2.77
C GLU A 56 -18.64 -8.58 3.62
N GLU A 57 -19.43 -8.54 4.69
CA GLU A 57 -19.51 -7.39 5.60
C GLU A 57 -18.15 -7.07 6.26
N GLU A 58 -17.44 -8.09 6.76
CA GLU A 58 -16.09 -7.91 7.34
C GLU A 58 -15.07 -7.45 6.30
N THR A 59 -15.22 -7.87 5.04
CA THR A 59 -14.36 -7.45 3.94
C THR A 59 -14.58 -5.97 3.61
N PHE A 60 -15.84 -5.54 3.48
CA PHE A 60 -16.18 -4.14 3.25
C PHE A 60 -15.75 -3.25 4.42
N ALA A 61 -15.99 -3.68 5.65
CA ALA A 61 -15.56 -2.95 6.85
C ALA A 61 -14.04 -2.71 6.87
N LYS A 62 -13.23 -3.68 6.40
CA LYS A 62 -11.77 -3.49 6.26
C LYS A 62 -11.40 -2.51 5.14
N ALA A 63 -12.14 -2.50 4.04
CA ALA A 63 -11.92 -1.54 2.95
C ALA A 63 -12.27 -0.11 3.39
N ASP A 64 -13.42 0.06 4.05
CA ASP A 64 -13.90 1.34 4.58
C ASP A 64 -12.94 1.92 5.61
N ALA A 65 -12.27 1.07 6.40
CA ALA A 65 -11.30 1.50 7.40
C ALA A 65 -10.06 2.19 6.80
N VAL A 66 -9.74 1.97 5.52
CA VAL A 66 -8.52 2.50 4.88
C VAL A 66 -8.77 3.33 3.63
N ILE A 67 -10.03 3.47 3.19
CA ILE A 67 -10.37 4.18 1.95
C ILE A 67 -9.87 5.63 1.96
N GLU A 68 -10.02 6.34 3.07
CA GLU A 68 -9.54 7.71 3.21
C GLU A 68 -8.01 7.79 3.09
N GLN A 69 -7.27 6.81 3.62
CA GLN A 69 -5.82 6.76 3.48
C GLN A 69 -5.40 6.53 2.02
N ILE A 70 -6.13 5.67 1.29
CA ILE A 70 -5.92 5.42 -0.13
C ILE A 70 -6.19 6.69 -0.95
N VAL A 71 -7.34 7.34 -0.75
CA VAL A 71 -7.72 8.57 -1.45
C VAL A 71 -6.69 9.67 -1.21
N LYS A 72 -6.29 9.86 0.05
CA LYS A 72 -5.26 10.83 0.42
C LYS A 72 -3.96 10.60 -0.36
N ARG A 73 -3.53 9.35 -0.47
CA ARG A 73 -2.28 8.98 -1.15
C ARG A 73 -2.34 9.19 -2.67
N LEU A 74 -3.52 9.02 -3.26
CA LEU A 74 -3.71 9.18 -4.71
C LEU A 74 -3.98 10.63 -5.14
N THR A 75 -4.47 11.48 -4.24
CA THR A 75 -4.93 12.84 -4.59
C THR A 75 -4.09 13.97 -4.00
N GLU A 76 -3.35 13.73 -2.92
CA GLU A 76 -2.40 14.70 -2.38
C GLU A 76 -1.01 14.47 -2.98
N ASP A 77 -0.24 15.56 -3.15
CA ASP A 77 1.16 15.46 -3.56
C ASP A 77 2.00 14.85 -2.43
N GLN A 78 2.10 13.53 -2.44
CA GLN A 78 2.89 12.74 -1.50
C GLN A 78 4.24 12.32 -2.07
N SER A 79 4.70 12.99 -3.14
CA SER A 79 5.92 12.68 -3.88
C SER A 79 7.06 12.27 -2.93
N PRO A 80 7.46 10.99 -2.90
CA PRO A 80 8.68 10.59 -2.24
C PRO A 80 9.83 10.99 -3.18
N ARG A 81 10.28 12.24 -3.10
CA ARG A 81 11.52 12.64 -3.78
C ARG A 81 12.72 11.91 -3.19
#